data_AF-A0A945V9N7-F1
#
_entry.id   AF-A0A945V9N7-F1
#
_cell.length_a   1.000
_cell.length_b   1.000
_cell.length_c   1.000
_cell.angle_alpha   90.00
_cell.angle_beta   90.00
_cell.angle_gamma   90.00
#
_symmetry.space_group_name_H-M   'P 1'
#
loop_
_entity.id
_entity.type
_entity.pdbx_description
1 polymer ?
#
loop_
_entity_poly.entity_id
_entity_poly.type
_entity_poly.pdbx_seq_one_letter_code
_entity_poly.pdbx_strand_id
1 'polypeptide(L)'
;MYTDPAFMKSLDKSFDGKFKIRFNLAPPLISKRDAKGHLIKSTYGSWMIYPLRLIAKLRYLRGTPFDLFGKTEERIKERQLIKDYILAVEQSLTNQSPLNESAIRDLIELPSEVRGFGHVKLTAIENFYTKLNQFHKTSSEVTWEQNAESKIT
;
A
#
# COMPACT_ATOMS: atom_id res chain seq x y z
N MET A 1 -14.61 9.53 12.08
CA MET A 1 -13.97 10.79 11.68
C MET A 1 -14.92 11.69 10.89
N TYR A 2 -15.23 11.52 9.60
CA TYR A 2 -16.15 12.46 8.88
C TYR A 2 -17.64 12.11 8.91
N THR A 3 -17.98 10.84 9.10
CA THR A 3 -19.36 10.35 9.13
C THR A 3 -19.91 10.17 10.54
N ASP A 4 -19.06 10.43 11.53
CA ASP A 4 -19.29 10.24 12.95
C ASP A 4 -20.25 11.31 13.49
N PRO A 5 -21.36 10.93 14.16
CA PRO A 5 -22.26 11.89 14.79
C PRO A 5 -21.56 12.84 15.76
N ALA A 6 -20.53 12.38 16.49
CA ALA A 6 -19.79 13.21 17.43
C ALA A 6 -19.03 14.34 16.73
N PHE A 7 -18.45 14.06 15.55
CA PHE A 7 -17.74 15.04 14.74
C PHE A 7 -18.68 16.10 14.18
N MET A 8 -19.86 15.70 13.67
CA MET A 8 -20.85 16.66 13.17
C MET A 8 -21.33 17.59 14.28
N LYS A 9 -21.58 17.05 15.48
CA LYS A 9 -21.97 17.84 16.65
C LYS A 9 -20.86 18.80 17.10
N SER A 10 -19.59 18.45 16.93
CA SER A 10 -18.49 19.39 17.18
C SER A 10 -18.45 20.52 16.15
N LEU A 11 -18.73 20.24 14.88
CA LEU A 11 -18.79 21.28 13.85
C LEU A 11 -19.90 22.30 14.13
N ASP A 12 -21.08 21.82 14.51
CA ASP A 12 -22.22 22.68 14.87
C ASP A 12 -21.92 23.58 16.09
N LYS A 13 -21.05 23.13 17.01
CA LYS A 13 -20.64 23.92 18.17
C LYS A 13 -19.50 24.90 17.88
N SER A 14 -18.63 24.59 16.91
CA SER A 14 -17.44 25.39 16.63
C SER A 14 -17.68 26.52 15.62
N PHE A 15 -18.76 26.45 14.85
CA PHE A 15 -19.09 27.45 13.83
C PHE A 15 -20.48 28.05 14.09
N ASP A 16 -20.53 29.36 14.28
CA ASP A 16 -21.80 30.08 14.38
C ASP A 16 -22.40 30.34 12.98
N GLY A 17 -23.73 30.21 12.87
CA GLY A 17 -24.49 30.52 11.65
C GLY A 17 -24.66 29.37 10.65
N LYS A 18 -25.14 29.69 9.44
CA LYS A 18 -25.40 28.70 8.36
C LYS A 18 -24.10 28.36 7.61
N PHE A 19 -23.31 27.42 8.14
CA PHE A 19 -22.11 26.95 7.44
C PHE A 19 -22.43 25.85 6.41
N LYS A 20 -21.58 25.71 5.38
CA LYS A 20 -21.67 24.66 4.35
C LYS A 20 -20.38 23.87 4.31
N ILE A 21 -20.48 22.55 4.49
CA ILE A 21 -19.33 21.65 4.39
C ILE A 21 -19.06 21.34 2.91
N ARG A 22 -17.82 21.50 2.47
CA ARG A 22 -17.34 21.02 1.17
C ARG A 22 -16.26 19.96 1.36
N PHE A 23 -16.34 18.88 0.59
CA PHE A 23 -15.40 17.77 0.61
C PHE A 23 -14.53 17.82 -0.63
N ASN A 24 -13.21 17.94 -0.46
CA ASN A 24 -12.25 17.87 -1.55
C ASN A 24 -11.75 16.44 -1.67
N LEU A 25 -12.29 15.69 -2.63
CA LEU A 25 -12.03 14.26 -2.78
C LEU A 25 -11.56 13.97 -4.19
N ALA A 26 -10.74 12.94 -4.31
CA ALA A 26 -10.42 12.31 -5.58
C ALA A 26 -10.82 10.83 -5.51
N PRO A 27 -12.14 10.50 -5.59
CA PRO A 27 -12.59 9.12 -5.55
C PRO A 27 -11.92 8.29 -6.67
N PRO A 28 -11.20 7.20 -6.37
CA PRO A 28 -10.39 6.49 -7.35
C PRO A 28 -11.19 5.87 -8.50
N LEU A 29 -12.49 5.59 -8.28
CA LEU A 29 -13.38 5.00 -9.28
C LEU A 29 -14.00 6.03 -10.24
N ILE A 30 -14.08 7.31 -9.85
CA ILE A 30 -14.90 8.31 -10.56
C ILE A 30 -14.08 9.55 -10.97
N SER A 31 -12.92 9.78 -10.34
CA SER A 31 -12.12 10.97 -10.64
C SER A 31 -11.48 10.87 -12.01
N LYS A 32 -11.49 12.00 -12.72
CA LYS A 32 -10.70 12.15 -13.95
C LYS A 32 -9.21 12.06 -13.61
N ARG A 33 -8.44 11.52 -14.54
CA ARG A 33 -6.98 11.52 -14.49
C ARG A 33 -6.44 12.68 -15.33
N ASP A 34 -5.36 13.30 -14.88
CA ASP A 34 -4.61 14.27 -15.67
C ASP A 34 -3.79 13.56 -16.77
N ALA A 35 -3.09 14.33 -17.62
CA ALA A 35 -2.24 13.79 -18.68
C ALA A 35 -1.06 12.93 -18.15
N LYS A 36 -0.75 13.03 -16.85
CA LYS A 36 0.29 12.26 -16.15
C LYS A 36 -0.29 11.05 -15.39
N GLY A 37 -1.60 10.82 -15.48
CA GLY A 37 -2.29 9.70 -14.82
C GLY A 37 -2.74 9.96 -13.38
N HIS A 38 -2.55 11.16 -12.83
CA HIS A 38 -2.92 11.48 -11.45
C HIS A 38 -4.40 11.83 -11.30
N LEU A 39 -5.01 11.42 -10.19
CA LEU A 39 -6.41 11.73 -9.90
C LEU A 39 -6.59 13.23 -9.61
N ILE A 40 -7.51 13.85 -10.34
CA ILE A 40 -7.85 15.27 -10.18
C ILE A 40 -8.83 15.43 -9.01
N LYS A 41 -8.47 16.25 -8.02
CA LYS A 41 -9.34 16.56 -6.88
C LYS A 41 -10.57 17.33 -7.35
N SER A 42 -11.73 16.86 -6.90
CA SER A 42 -13.02 17.48 -7.17
C SER A 42 -13.69 17.90 -5.86
N THR A 43 -14.43 19.00 -5.92
CA THR A 43 -15.14 19.57 -4.76
C THR A 43 -16.58 19.07 -4.75
N TYR A 44 -16.96 18.40 -3.66
CA TYR A 44 -18.32 17.91 -3.42
C TYR A 44 -18.98 18.71 -2.31
N GLY A 45 -20.30 18.90 -2.40
CA GLY A 45 -21.09 19.59 -1.37
C GLY A 45 -21.35 18.72 -0.14
N SER A 46 -22.08 19.25 0.84
CA SER A 46 -22.37 18.56 2.10
C SER A 46 -23.15 17.25 1.93
N TRP A 47 -23.85 17.09 0.80
CA TRP A 47 -24.55 15.85 0.42
C TRP A 47 -23.61 14.64 0.34
N MET A 48 -22.30 14.84 0.16
CA MET A 48 -21.32 13.75 0.09
C MET A 48 -21.21 12.93 1.39
N ILE A 49 -21.77 13.43 2.51
CA ILE A 49 -21.81 12.68 3.76
C ILE A 49 -22.68 11.42 3.69
N TYR A 50 -23.74 11.43 2.87
CA TYR A 50 -24.65 10.30 2.71
C TYR A 50 -23.97 9.09 2.06
N PRO A 51 -23.33 9.19 0.87
CA PRO A 51 -22.60 8.07 0.29
C PRO A 51 -21.42 7.64 1.16
N LEU A 52 -20.70 8.56 1.81
CA LEU A 52 -19.63 8.20 2.74
C LEU A 52 -20.13 7.37 3.93
N ARG A 53 -21.32 7.69 4.48
CA ARG A 53 -21.96 6.89 5.53
C ARG A 53 -22.33 5.49 5.04
N LEU A 54 -22.84 5.38 3.81
CA LEU A 54 -23.16 4.08 3.22
C LEU A 54 -21.90 3.23 3.04
N ILE A 55 -20.85 3.80 2.45
CA ILE A 55 -19.55 3.12 2.28
C ILE A 55 -18.95 2.70 3.63
N ALA A 56 -19.12 3.51 4.67
CA ALA A 56 -18.65 3.17 6.02
C ALA A 56 -19.35 1.92 6.58
N LYS A 57 -20.66 1.75 6.33
CA LYS A 57 -21.41 0.55 6.72
C LYS A 57 -20.99 -0.68 5.93
N LEU A 58 -20.58 -0.50 4.67
CA LEU A 58 -20.07 -1.56 3.79
C LEU A 58 -18.60 -1.93 4.06
N ARG A 59 -17.99 -1.45 5.17
CA ARG A 59 -16.61 -1.79 5.54
C ARG A 59 -16.37 -3.29 5.64
N TYR A 60 -17.37 -4.08 6.01
CA TYR A 60 -17.26 -5.54 6.13
C TYR A 60 -17.03 -6.25 4.79
N LEU A 61 -17.34 -5.59 3.65
CA LEU A 61 -17.06 -6.14 2.33
C LEU A 61 -15.57 -6.12 1.98
N ARG A 62 -14.72 -5.39 2.72
CA ARG A 62 -13.28 -5.35 2.47
C ARG A 62 -12.67 -6.74 2.59
N GLY A 63 -11.86 -7.11 1.60
CA GLY A 63 -11.26 -8.45 1.55
C GLY A 63 -12.16 -9.52 0.94
N THR A 64 -13.45 -9.23 0.70
CA THR A 64 -14.37 -10.15 0.02
C THR A 64 -14.37 -9.93 -1.50
N PRO A 65 -14.93 -10.86 -2.30
CA PRO A 65 -15.09 -10.67 -3.76
C PRO A 65 -15.94 -9.45 -4.16
N PHE A 66 -16.75 -8.94 -3.22
CA PHE A 66 -17.59 -7.76 -3.38
C PHE A 66 -16.87 -6.44 -3.02
N ASP A 67 -15.57 -6.49 -2.72
CA ASP A 67 -14.75 -5.31 -2.47
C ASP A 67 -14.44 -4.54 -3.77
N LEU A 68 -15.33 -3.63 -4.16
CA LEU A 68 -15.14 -2.80 -5.36
C LEU A 68 -13.84 -1.98 -5.32
N PHE A 69 -13.44 -1.49 -4.14
CA PHE A 69 -12.19 -0.74 -3.99
C PHE A 69 -10.97 -1.66 -4.03
N GLY A 70 -11.12 -2.93 -3.66
CA GLY A 70 -10.07 -3.94 -3.75
C GLY A 70 -9.70 -4.35 -5.18
N LYS A 71 -10.57 -4.05 -6.16
CA LYS A 71 -10.36 -4.37 -7.58
C LYS A 71 -9.58 -3.29 -8.34
N THR A 72 -9.21 -2.18 -7.70
CA THR A 72 -8.35 -1.19 -8.36
C THR A 72 -6.94 -1.74 -8.53
N GLU A 73 -6.26 -1.36 -9.61
CA GLU A 73 -4.88 -1.81 -9.89
C GLU A 73 -3.93 -1.53 -8.72
N GLU A 74 -4.05 -0.36 -8.09
CA GLU A 74 -3.25 0.00 -6.91
C GLU A 74 -3.46 -1.00 -5.76
N ARG A 75 -4.72 -1.36 -5.44
CA ARG A 75 -5.02 -2.29 -4.36
C ARG A 75 -4.64 -3.73 -4.68
N ILE A 76 -4.74 -4.14 -5.94
CA ILE A 76 -4.28 -5.46 -6.39
C ILE A 76 -2.76 -5.56 -6.20
N LYS A 77 -2.00 -4.56 -6.69
CA LYS A 77 -0.54 -4.50 -6.54
C LYS A 77 -0.11 -4.49 -5.07
N GLU A 78 -0.77 -3.71 -4.22
CA GLU A 78 -0.49 -3.70 -2.77
C GLU A 78 -0.66 -5.08 -2.13
N ARG A 79 -1.75 -5.80 -2.47
CA ARG A 79 -2.00 -7.14 -1.91
C ARG A 79 -1.02 -8.17 -2.46
N GLN A 80 -0.64 -8.04 -3.73
CA GLN A 80 0.37 -8.91 -4.33
C GLN A 80 1.73 -8.71 -3.65
N LEU A 81 2.14 -7.46 -3.42
CA LEU A 81 3.38 -7.13 -2.71
C LEU A 81 3.47 -7.81 -1.34
N ILE A 82 2.38 -7.81 -0.56
CA ILE A 82 2.35 -8.48 0.74
C ILE A 82 2.63 -9.98 0.59
N LYS A 83 2.01 -10.63 -0.40
CA LYS A 83 2.21 -12.06 -0.65
C LYS A 83 3.63 -12.36 -1.10
N ASP A 84 4.15 -11.57 -2.04
CA ASP A 84 5.50 -11.73 -2.57
C ASP A 84 6.54 -11.54 -1.46
N TYR A 85 6.34 -10.55 -0.59
CA TYR A 85 7.20 -10.33 0.57
C TYR A 85 7.19 -11.52 1.53
N ILE A 86 6.01 -12.01 1.92
CA ILE A 86 5.90 -13.17 2.82
C ILE A 86 6.60 -14.38 2.22
N LEU A 87 6.37 -14.65 0.93
CA LEU A 87 7.00 -15.76 0.22
C LEU A 87 8.52 -15.60 0.16
N ALA A 88 9.03 -14.39 -0.09
CA ALA A 88 10.47 -14.13 -0.07
C ALA A 88 11.08 -14.40 1.32
N VAL A 89 10.41 -13.97 2.40
CA VAL A 89 10.84 -14.25 3.78
C VAL A 89 10.82 -15.75 4.07
N GLU A 90 9.75 -16.48 3.70
CA GLU A 90 9.65 -17.93 3.88
C GLU A 90 10.76 -18.68 3.13
N GLN A 91 11.08 -18.26 1.90
CA GLN A 91 12.18 -18.82 1.11
C GLN A 91 13.54 -18.55 1.75
N SER A 92 13.77 -17.33 2.25
CA SER A 92 14.98 -16.97 2.98
C SER A 92 15.17 -17.77 4.27
N LEU A 93 14.08 -18.15 4.95
CA LEU A 93 14.15 -19.01 6.15
C LEU A 93 14.40 -20.49 5.81
N THR A 94 13.93 -20.95 4.64
CA THR A 94 14.04 -22.36 4.22
C THR A 94 15.37 -22.67 3.56
N ASN A 95 15.94 -21.72 2.81
CA ASN A 95 17.29 -21.84 2.28
C ASN A 95 18.31 -21.66 3.40
N GLN A 96 18.94 -22.77 3.84
CA GLN A 96 20.03 -22.82 4.84
C GLN A 96 21.34 -22.16 4.37
N SER A 97 21.28 -21.23 3.41
CA SER A 97 22.45 -20.43 3.06
C SER A 97 22.67 -19.44 4.21
N PRO A 98 23.92 -19.18 4.64
CA PRO A 98 24.20 -18.17 5.66
C PRO A 98 23.87 -16.79 5.08
N LEU A 99 22.61 -16.39 5.17
CA LEU A 99 22.22 -15.02 4.93
C LEU A 99 22.92 -14.17 5.97
N ASN A 100 23.76 -13.24 5.51
CA ASN A 100 24.39 -12.24 6.37
C ASN A 100 23.31 -11.53 7.19
N GLU A 101 23.58 -11.27 8.47
CA GLU A 101 22.64 -10.60 9.39
C GLU A 101 22.16 -9.25 8.82
N SER A 102 23.01 -8.55 8.08
CA SER A 102 22.66 -7.32 7.35
C SER A 102 21.61 -7.56 6.28
N ALA A 103 21.72 -8.63 5.48
CA ALA A 103 20.76 -8.93 4.42
C ALA A 103 19.38 -9.30 4.99
N ILE A 104 19.33 -10.01 6.12
CA ILE A 104 18.08 -10.31 6.83
C ILE A 104 17.42 -9.04 7.34
N ARG A 105 18.21 -8.14 7.94
CA ARG A 105 17.73 -6.84 8.42
C ARG A 105 17.15 -6.02 7.27
N ASP A 106 17.87 -5.91 6.17
CA ASP A 106 17.41 -5.13 5.01
C ASP A 106 16.12 -5.72 4.41
N LEU A 107 15.98 -7.05 4.37
CA LEU A 107 14.75 -7.71 3.95
C LEU A 107 13.58 -7.35 4.89
N ILE A 108 13.78 -7.41 6.20
CA ILE A 108 12.77 -7.07 7.22
C ILE A 108 12.36 -5.59 7.12
N GLU A 109 13.30 -4.69 6.83
CA GLU A 109 13.05 -3.25 6.73
C GLU A 109 12.36 -2.86 5.41
N LEU A 110 12.46 -3.70 4.38
CA LEU A 110 11.99 -3.39 3.02
C LEU A 110 10.50 -2.96 2.92
N PRO A 111 9.52 -3.59 3.59
CA PRO A 111 8.13 -3.15 3.56
C PRO A 111 7.93 -1.75 4.15
N SER A 112 8.83 -1.33 5.07
CA SER A 112 8.73 -0.04 5.73
C SER A 112 9.00 1.12 4.76
N GLU A 113 9.65 0.89 3.62
CA GLU A 113 9.93 1.88 2.59
C GLU A 113 8.69 2.19 1.72
N VAL A 114 7.73 1.27 1.66
CA VAL A 114 6.52 1.42 0.85
C VAL A 114 5.50 2.29 1.57
N ARG A 115 5.71 3.61 1.49
CA ARG A 115 4.85 4.64 2.11
C ARG A 115 4.25 5.60 1.09
N GLY A 116 3.33 6.44 1.56
CA GLY A 116 2.68 7.47 0.75
C GLY A 116 1.39 7.00 0.06
N PHE A 117 0.92 7.82 -0.89
CA PHE A 117 -0.36 7.62 -1.59
C PHE A 117 -0.22 7.89 -3.09
N GLY A 118 -1.08 7.24 -3.90
CA GLY A 118 -1.13 7.43 -5.35
C GLY A 118 0.22 7.12 -6.03
N HIS A 119 0.68 8.03 -6.88
CA HIS A 119 1.93 7.86 -7.66
C HIS A 119 3.17 7.66 -6.78
N VAL A 120 3.27 8.35 -5.63
CA VAL A 120 4.40 8.18 -4.70
C VAL A 120 4.49 6.73 -4.22
N LYS A 121 3.34 6.13 -3.93
CA LYS A 121 3.28 4.73 -3.50
C LYS A 121 3.62 3.77 -4.63
N LEU A 122 3.17 4.05 -5.86
CA LEU A 122 3.48 3.23 -7.03
C LEU A 122 5.00 3.19 -7.29
N THR A 123 5.68 4.34 -7.26
CA THR A 123 7.14 4.40 -7.38
C THR A 123 7.83 3.67 -6.22
N ALA A 124 7.33 3.79 -5.00
CA ALA A 124 7.88 3.05 -3.87
C ALA A 124 7.72 1.52 -4.03
N ILE A 125 6.60 1.05 -4.60
CA ILE A 125 6.37 -0.36 -4.95
C ILE A 125 7.36 -0.84 -6.01
N GLU A 126 7.65 -0.03 -7.03
CA GLU A 126 8.65 -0.38 -8.05
C GLU A 126 10.03 -0.55 -7.43
N ASN A 127 10.45 0.39 -6.59
CA ASN A 127 11.72 0.31 -5.86
C ASN A 127 11.79 -0.92 -4.94
N PHE A 128 10.68 -1.27 -4.27
CA PHE A 128 10.57 -2.48 -3.46
C PHE A 128 10.90 -3.72 -4.28
N TYR A 129 10.31 -3.89 -5.45
CA TYR A 129 10.57 -5.06 -6.31
C TYR A 129 11.99 -5.06 -6.87
N THR A 130 12.56 -3.89 -7.18
CA THR A 130 13.98 -3.80 -7.58
C THR A 130 14.90 -4.35 -6.50
N LYS A 131 14.70 -3.96 -5.24
CA LYS A 131 15.48 -4.43 -4.10
C LYS A 131 15.23 -5.91 -3.79
N LEU A 132 13.98 -6.35 -3.79
CA LEU A 132 13.62 -7.76 -3.57
C LEU A 132 14.33 -8.68 -4.57
N ASN A 133 14.37 -8.29 -5.85
CA ASN A 133 15.07 -9.04 -6.89
C ASN A 133 16.60 -9.05 -6.72
N GLN A 134 17.18 -8.02 -6.12
CA GLN A 134 18.62 -8.01 -5.80
C GLN A 134 18.95 -9.10 -4.77
N PHE A 135 18.11 -9.27 -3.73
CA PHE A 135 18.30 -10.35 -2.75
C PHE A 135 18.28 -11.73 -3.40
N HIS A 136 17.33 -11.98 -4.31
CA HIS A 136 17.25 -13.26 -5.02
C HIS A 136 18.49 -13.54 -5.89
N LYS A 137 19.06 -12.51 -6.55
CA LYS A 137 20.29 -12.67 -7.37
C LYS A 137 21.51 -12.95 -6.52
N THR A 138 21.70 -12.21 -5.42
CA THR A 138 22.83 -12.41 -4.51
C THR A 138 22.81 -13.82 -3.91
N SER A 139 21.64 -14.37 -3.55
CA SER A 139 21.55 -15.75 -3.06
C SER A 139 21.92 -16.81 -4.11
N SER A 140 21.73 -16.53 -5.41
CA SER A 140 22.16 -17.43 -6.51
C SER A 140 23.63 -17.31 -6.89
N GLU A 141 24.25 -16.15 -6.64
CA GLU A 141 25.69 -15.92 -6.90
C GLU A 141 26.56 -16.43 -5.74
N VAL A 142 26.11 -16.35 -4.48
CA VAL A 142 26.92 -16.83 -3.34
C VAL A 142 27.15 -18.35 -3.35
N THR A 143 26.33 -19.11 -4.07
CA THR A 143 26.43 -20.58 -4.16
C THR A 143 27.63 -21.13 -4.96
N TRP A 144 28.31 -20.34 -5.81
CA TRP A 144 29.46 -20.83 -6.60
C TRP A 144 30.82 -20.54 -5.94
N GLU A 145 30.96 -19.42 -5.23
CA GLU A 145 32.22 -19.01 -4.59
C GLU A 145 32.53 -19.85 -3.34
N GLN A 146 31.52 -20.16 -2.52
CA GLN A 146 31.71 -20.97 -1.30
C GLN A 146 31.97 -22.47 -1.57
N ASN A 147 31.59 -22.98 -2.75
CA ASN A 147 31.84 -24.36 -3.16
C ASN A 147 33.22 -24.56 -3.83
N ALA A 148 33.90 -23.47 -4.21
CA ALA A 148 35.24 -23.51 -4.78
C ALA A 148 36.33 -23.60 -3.69
N GLU A 149 36.10 -22.97 -2.53
CA GLU A 149 37.07 -22.96 -1.42
C GLU A 149 37.03 -24.23 -0.55
N SER A 150 35.93 -25.00 -0.57
CA SER A 150 35.81 -26.27 0.18
C SER A 150 36.40 -27.50 -0.53
N LYS A 151 36.93 -27.34 -1.75
CA LYS A 151 37.55 -28.42 -2.55
C LYS A 151 39.08 -28.39 -2.60
N ILE A 152 39.72 -27.48 -1.85
CA ILE A 152 41.20 -27.32 -1.84
C ILE A 152 41.82 -27.73 -0.49
N THR A 153 41.03 -28.25 0.46
CA THR A 153 41.55 -28.86 1.71
C THR A 153 41.09 -30.31 1.82
#